data_AF-A0A9D2RT78-F1
#
_entry.id   AF-A0A9D2RT78-F1
#
_cell.length_a   1.000
_cell.length_b   1.000
_cell.length_c   1.000
_cell.angle_alpha   90.00
_cell.angle_beta   90.00
_cell.angle_gamma   90.00
#
_symmetry.space_group_name_H-M   'P 1'
#
loop_
_entity.id
_entity.type
_entity.pdbx_description
1 polymer ?
#
loop_
_entity_poly.entity_id
_entity_poly.type
_entity_poly.pdbx_seq_one_letter_code
_entity_poly.pdbx_strand_id
1 'polypeptide(L)'
;MRFLNKVDEFKQEATNALFTKEQAIAVAIKLFDAELADPSNSEEDIRVLTDARQRVSIHYFDNTASHVDEILDSVGVARLTAHDIAQAIDIMLFESK
;
A
#
# COMPACT_ATOMS: atom_id res chain seq x y z
N MET A 1 -7.72 6.33 -14.77
CA MET A 1 -6.90 5.73 -13.69
C MET A 1 -5.47 5.74 -14.17
N ARG A 2 -4.54 6.25 -13.36
CA ARG A 2 -3.11 6.22 -13.69
C ARG A 2 -2.63 4.77 -13.57
N PHE A 3 -1.75 4.33 -14.47
CA PHE A 3 -1.11 3.02 -14.36
C PHE A 3 0.01 3.12 -13.32
N LEU A 4 -0.15 2.40 -12.21
CA LEU A 4 0.88 2.24 -11.18
C LEU A 4 1.74 1.06 -11.61
N ASN A 5 2.74 1.33 -12.44
CA ASN A 5 3.55 0.28 -13.07
C ASN A 5 4.20 -0.63 -12.02
N LYS A 6 4.64 -0.07 -10.88
CA LYS A 6 5.27 -0.84 -9.79
C LYS A 6 4.27 -1.62 -8.96
N VAL A 7 3.05 -1.12 -8.82
CA VAL A 7 1.98 -1.85 -8.12
C VAL A 7 1.49 -3.02 -8.99
N ASP A 8 1.38 -2.82 -10.31
CA ASP A 8 1.01 -3.88 -11.25
C ASP A 8 2.12 -4.95 -11.38
N GLU A 9 3.39 -4.54 -11.46
CA GLU A 9 4.53 -5.46 -11.38
C GLU A 9 4.49 -6.28 -10.08
N PHE A 10 4.26 -5.61 -8.94
CA PHE A 10 4.15 -6.28 -7.65
C PHE A 10 3.00 -7.30 -7.59
N LYS A 11 1.82 -6.96 -8.15
CA LYS A 11 0.70 -7.90 -8.24
C LYS A 11 1.07 -9.16 -9.01
N GLN A 12 1.83 -9.02 -10.09
CA GLN A 12 2.25 -10.17 -10.91
C GLN A 12 3.32 -11.02 -10.19
N GLU A 13 4.35 -10.38 -9.62
CA GLU A 13 5.45 -11.08 -8.95
C GLU A 13 5.02 -11.75 -7.64
N ALA A 14 4.14 -11.10 -6.87
CA ALA A 14 3.72 -11.55 -5.55
C ALA A 14 2.31 -12.20 -5.53
N THR A 15 1.83 -12.70 -6.68
CA THR A 15 0.46 -13.24 -6.84
C THR A 15 0.06 -14.26 -5.76
N ASN A 16 0.99 -15.14 -5.36
CA ASN A 16 0.75 -16.19 -4.37
C ASN A 16 1.33 -15.89 -2.98
N ALA A 17 1.87 -14.68 -2.78
CA ALA A 17 2.47 -14.28 -1.52
C ALA A 17 1.39 -13.82 -0.54
N LEU A 18 1.50 -14.28 0.70
CA LEU A 18 0.71 -13.79 1.82
C LEU A 18 1.59 -12.91 2.71
N PHE A 19 1.01 -11.81 3.16
CA PHE A 19 1.65 -10.80 3.99
C PHE A 19 0.92 -10.67 5.32
N THR A 20 1.66 -10.44 6.39
CA THR A 20 1.09 -9.89 7.63
C THR A 20 0.66 -8.44 7.39
N LYS A 21 -0.12 -7.86 8.31
CA LYS A 21 -0.57 -6.46 8.14
C LYS A 21 0.62 -5.49 8.21
N GLU A 22 1.57 -5.73 9.13
CA GLU A 22 2.82 -4.97 9.18
C GLU A 22 3.62 -5.05 7.86
N GLN A 23 3.76 -6.26 7.29
CA GLN A 23 4.46 -6.45 6.03
C GLN A 23 3.73 -5.78 4.86
N ALA A 24 2.40 -5.89 4.81
CA ALA A 24 1.57 -5.25 3.80
C ALA A 24 1.73 -3.72 3.81
N ILE A 25 1.77 -3.11 5.00
CA ILE A 25 1.99 -1.68 5.16
C ILE A 25 3.41 -1.30 4.70
N ALA A 26 4.42 -2.04 5.14
CA ALA A 26 5.80 -1.80 4.74
C ALA A 26 5.99 -1.91 3.22
N VAL A 27 5.30 -2.88 2.59
CA VAL A 27 5.28 -3.04 1.14
C VAL A 27 4.56 -1.88 0.47
N ALA A 28 3.38 -1.47 0.96
CA ALA A 28 2.63 -0.35 0.40
C ALA A 28 3.46 0.94 0.42
N ILE A 29 4.13 1.25 1.54
CA ILE A 29 5.02 2.42 1.64
C ILE A 29 6.16 2.34 0.62
N LYS A 30 6.80 1.17 0.50
CA LYS A 30 7.86 0.96 -0.50
C LYS A 30 7.37 1.10 -1.93
N LEU A 31 6.14 0.66 -2.22
CA LEU A 31 5.53 0.82 -3.54
C LEU A 31 5.25 2.29 -3.85
N PHE A 32 4.75 3.06 -2.89
CA PHE A 32 4.61 4.51 -3.05
C PHE A 32 5.95 5.23 -3.24
N ASP A 33 6.98 4.85 -2.48
CA ASP A 33 8.32 5.41 -2.65
C ASP A 33 8.91 5.07 -4.03
N ALA A 34 8.67 3.85 -4.53
CA ALA A 34 9.08 3.42 -5.86
C ALA A 34 8.33 4.16 -6.98
N GLU A 35 7.03 4.37 -6.81
CA GLU A 35 6.21 5.17 -7.73
C GLU A 35 6.63 6.64 -7.71
N LEU A 36 6.95 7.22 -6.55
CA LEU A 36 7.47 8.59 -6.43
C LEU A 36 8.86 8.77 -7.06
N ALA A 37 9.69 7.72 -7.04
CA ALA A 37 11.02 7.73 -7.63
C ALA A 37 11.00 7.67 -9.17
N ASP A 38 9.84 7.43 -9.80
CA ASP A 38 9.72 7.43 -11.25
C ASP A 38 9.96 8.85 -11.81
N PRO A 39 10.99 9.06 -12.66
CA PRO A 39 11.29 10.36 -13.24
C PRO A 39 10.22 10.86 -14.22
N SER A 40 9.27 10.02 -14.60
CA SER A 40 8.16 10.34 -15.51
C SER A 40 6.98 11.00 -14.78
N ASN A 41 7.05 11.14 -13.45
CA ASN A 41 6.00 11.76 -12.65
C ASN A 41 5.83 13.25 -12.95
N SER A 42 4.58 13.66 -13.16
CA SER A 42 4.22 15.08 -13.18
C SER A 42 4.23 15.69 -11.77
N GLU A 43 4.27 17.01 -11.64
CA GLU A 43 4.20 17.68 -10.33
C GLU A 43 2.87 17.39 -9.60
N GLU A 44 1.77 17.22 -10.35
CA GLU A 44 0.46 16.84 -9.82
C GLU A 44 0.48 15.41 -9.27
N ASP A 45 1.12 14.51 -10.00
CA ASP A 45 1.33 13.12 -9.61
C ASP A 45 2.14 12.97 -8.33
N ILE A 46 3.23 13.73 -8.21
CA ILE A 46 4.08 13.74 -7.01
C ILE A 46 3.26 14.20 -5.81
N ARG A 47 2.40 15.20 -5.98
CA ARG A 47 1.53 15.71 -4.90
C ARG A 47 0.53 14.67 -4.43
N VAL A 48 -0.20 14.04 -5.35
CA VAL A 48 -1.20 13.01 -5.02
C VAL A 48 -0.54 11.79 -4.37
N LEU A 49 0.60 11.33 -4.90
CA LEU A 49 1.36 10.21 -4.32
C LEU A 49 1.91 10.55 -2.92
N THR A 50 2.38 11.77 -2.71
CA THR A 50 2.89 12.22 -1.40
C THR A 50 1.77 12.30 -0.36
N ASP A 51 0.60 12.81 -0.75
CA ASP A 51 -0.58 12.88 0.11
C ASP A 51 -1.09 11.46 0.45
N ALA A 52 -1.23 10.60 -0.56
CA ALA A 52 -1.64 9.20 -0.37
C ALA A 52 -0.67 8.44 0.54
N ARG A 53 0.65 8.62 0.35
CA ARG A 53 1.69 8.02 1.20
C ARG A 53 1.58 8.47 2.66
N GLN A 54 1.32 9.75 2.93
CA GLN A 54 1.10 10.23 4.29
C GLN A 54 -0.16 9.61 4.91
N ARG A 55 -1.20 9.41 4.11
CA ARG A 55 -2.46 8.79 4.55
C ARG A 55 -2.37 7.29 4.78
N VAL A 56 -1.51 6.55 4.06
CA VAL A 56 -1.24 5.12 4.34
C VAL A 56 -0.92 4.91 5.82
N SER A 57 -0.08 5.78 6.38
CA SER A 57 0.32 5.69 7.79
C SER A 57 -0.78 6.11 8.78
N ILE A 58 -1.81 6.83 8.34
CA ILE A 58 -2.88 7.37 9.18
C ILE A 58 -4.12 6.46 9.12
N HIS A 59 -4.56 6.05 7.93
CA HIS A 59 -5.81 5.30 7.75
C HIS A 59 -5.68 3.80 8.01
N TYR A 60 -4.53 3.17 7.72
CA TYR A 60 -4.35 1.73 7.99
C TYR A 60 -4.15 1.41 9.48
N PHE A 61 -3.69 2.39 10.26
CA PHE A 61 -3.38 2.22 11.67
C PHE A 61 -4.52 2.62 12.62
N ASP A 62 -5.38 3.59 12.28
CA ASP A 62 -6.26 4.18 13.30
C ASP A 62 -7.73 3.75 13.24
N ASN A 63 -8.27 3.32 12.09
CA ASN A 63 -9.72 3.03 12.00
C ASN A 63 -10.12 1.56 12.23
N THR A 64 -9.18 0.61 12.16
CA THR A 64 -9.47 -0.83 12.34
C THR A 64 -8.33 -1.64 12.96
N ALA A 65 -7.30 -1.01 13.58
CA ALA A 65 -6.32 -1.75 14.38
C ALA A 65 -6.98 -2.29 15.67
N SER A 66 -7.79 -3.33 15.50
CA SER A 66 -8.27 -4.10 16.64
C SER A 66 -7.05 -4.75 17.28
N HIS A 67 -7.05 -4.83 18.61
CA HIS A 67 -6.02 -5.56 19.37
C HIS A 67 -5.78 -6.99 18.83
N VAL A 68 -6.77 -7.57 18.14
CA VAL A 68 -6.68 -8.87 17.46
C VAL A 68 -5.70 -8.84 16.27
N ASP A 69 -5.63 -7.74 15.53
CA ASP A 69 -4.68 -7.59 14.41
C ASP A 69 -3.24 -7.58 14.89
N GLU A 70 -2.94 -6.83 15.96
CA GLU A 70 -1.62 -6.78 16.58
C GLU A 70 -1.21 -8.16 17.12
N ILE A 71 -2.14 -8.87 17.76
CA ILE A 71 -1.90 -10.24 18.22
C ILE A 71 -1.59 -11.16 17.04
N LEU A 72 -2.39 -11.10 15.97
CA LEU A 72 -2.19 -11.95 14.79
C LEU A 72 -0.86 -11.64 14.06
N ASP A 73 -0.45 -10.37 14.02
CA ASP A 73 0.85 -9.98 13.48
C ASP A 73 1.99 -10.43 14.39
N SER A 74 1.85 -10.34 15.71
CA SER A 74 2.84 -10.85 16.68
C SER A 74 3.06 -12.36 16.59
N VAL A 75 2.02 -13.10 16.15
CA VAL A 75 2.06 -14.54 15.89
C VAL A 75 2.51 -14.85 14.45
N GLY A 76 2.68 -13.84 13.61
CA GLY A 76 3.17 -13.97 12.23
C GLY A 76 2.13 -14.50 11.25
N VAL A 77 0.84 -14.28 11.51
CA VAL A 77 -0.25 -14.80 10.65
C VAL A 77 -0.37 -13.95 9.40
N ALA A 78 0.15 -14.47 8.29
CA ALA A 78 0.01 -13.86 6.97
C ALA A 78 -1.40 -14.10 6.41
N ARG A 79 -2.10 -13.03 6.03
CA ARG A 79 -3.52 -13.06 5.63
C ARG A 79 -3.87 -12.14 4.46
N LEU A 80 -3.02 -11.18 4.16
CA LEU A 80 -3.23 -10.22 3.09
C LEU A 80 -2.51 -10.68 1.84
N THR A 81 -3.17 -10.60 0.70
CA THR A 81 -2.58 -10.91 -0.60
C THR A 81 -1.98 -9.65 -1.24
N ALA A 82 -1.16 -9.84 -2.26
CA ALA A 82 -0.69 -8.72 -3.10
C ALA A 82 -1.86 -7.95 -3.75
N HIS A 83 -2.99 -8.61 -4.00
CA HIS A 83 -4.19 -7.97 -4.53
C HIS A 83 -4.82 -7.01 -3.51
N ASP A 84 -4.91 -7.42 -2.25
CA ASP A 84 -5.46 -6.59 -1.17
C ASP A 84 -4.62 -5.33 -0.95
N ILE A 85 -3.29 -5.46 -1.01
CA ILE A 85 -2.35 -4.34 -0.90
C ILE A 85 -2.54 -3.36 -2.06
N ALA A 86 -2.61 -3.86 -3.29
CA ALA A 86 -2.80 -3.01 -4.46
C ALA A 86 -4.17 -2.31 -4.45
N GLN A 87 -5.23 -3.02 -4.03
CA GLN A 87 -6.55 -2.44 -3.90
C GLN A 87 -6.58 -1.33 -2.84
N ALA A 88 -5.89 -1.52 -1.71
CA ALA A 88 -5.74 -0.48 -0.70
C ALA A 88 -5.04 0.77 -1.24
N ILE A 89 -3.98 0.59 -2.03
CA ILE A 89 -3.26 1.69 -2.68
C ILE A 89 -4.19 2.45 -3.64
N ASP A 90 -4.96 1.75 -4.47
CA ASP A 90 -5.92 2.36 -5.39
C ASP A 90 -7.00 3.18 -4.68
N ILE A 91 -7.53 2.65 -3.56
CA ILE A 91 -8.53 3.35 -2.73
C ILE A 91 -7.92 4.64 -2.15
N MET A 92 -6.71 4.57 -1.59
CA MET A 92 -6.04 5.74 -1.02
C MET A 92 -5.77 6.83 -2.06
N LEU A 93 -5.36 6.43 -3.27
CA LEU A 93 -5.16 7.36 -4.38
C LEU A 93 -6.46 8.00 -4.86
N PHE A 94 -7.58 7.26 -4.77
CA PHE A 94 -8.90 7.80 -5.10
C PHE A 94 -9.38 8.80 -4.04
N GLU A 95 -9.12 8.55 -2.76
CA GLU A 95 -9.45 9.46 -1.64
C GLU A 95 -8.54 10.69 -1.54
N SER A 96 -7.37 10.66 -2.19
CA SER A 96 -6.43 11.80 -2.30
C SER A 96 -6.69 12.70 -3.52
N LYS A 97 -7.70 12.42 -4.36
CA LYS A 97 -8.16 13.29 -5.46
C LYS A 97 -9.29 14.20 -5.04
#